data_AF-A0A3M1D023-F1
#
_entry.id   AF-A0A3M1D023-F1
#
_cell.length_a   1.000
_cell.length_b   1.000
_cell.length_c   1.000
_cell.angle_alpha   90.00
_cell.angle_beta   90.00
_cell.angle_gamma   90.00
#
_symmetry.space_group_name_H-M   'P 1'
#
loop_
_entity.id
_entity.type
_entity.pdbx_description
1 polymer ?
#
loop_
_entity_poly.entity_id
_entity_poly.type
_entity_poly.pdbx_seq_one_letter_code
_entity_poly.pdbx_strand_id
1 'polypeptide(L)' 'PGLARAISKQTGLPTEIVDPFRRIQIDERAFNPAFLNDIAPQAAVVVGLALRRPGDK' A
#
# COMPACT_ATOMS: atom_id res chain seq x y z
N PRO A 1 14.27 -3.39 -5.31
CA PRO A 1 14.70 -2.47 -4.21
C PRO A 1 15.74 -1.46 -4.71
N GLY A 2 15.36 -0.19 -4.86
CA GLY A 2 16.29 0.88 -5.31
C GLY A 2 15.60 2.07 -5.97
N LEU A 3 14.46 1.85 -6.60
CA LEU A 3 13.71 2.90 -7.30
C LEU A 3 13.28 4.05 -6.37
N ALA A 4 12.70 3.75 -5.20
CA ALA A 4 12.33 4.78 -4.22
C ALA A 4 13.52 5.63 -3.78
N ARG A 5 14.70 5.03 -3.61
CA ARG A 5 15.93 5.75 -3.25
C ARG A 5 16.41 6.64 -4.40
N ALA A 6 16.33 6.16 -5.64
CA ALA A 6 16.68 6.96 -6.81
C ALA A 6 15.74 8.18 -6.97
N ILE A 7 14.43 7.97 -6.83
CA ILE A 7 13.42 9.04 -6.86
C ILE A 7 13.68 10.04 -5.74
N SER A 8 13.93 9.58 -4.51
CA SER A 8 14.22 10.47 -3.39
C SER A 8 15.48 11.31 -3.62
N LYS A 9 16.55 10.70 -4.14
CA LYS A 9 17.78 11.43 -4.49
C LYS A 9 17.56 12.48 -5.58
N GLN A 10 16.75 12.16 -6.59
CA GLN A 10 16.50 13.03 -7.73
C GLN A 10 15.54 14.18 -7.41
N THR A 11 14.55 13.93 -6.55
CA THR A 11 13.53 14.93 -6.17
C THR A 11 13.94 15.74 -4.94
N GLY A 12 14.87 15.25 -4.13
CA GLY A 12 15.20 15.82 -2.82
C GLY A 12 14.11 15.61 -1.77
N LEU A 13 13.08 14.81 -2.07
CA LEU A 13 11.94 14.57 -1.20
C LEU A 13 11.99 13.17 -0.56
N PRO A 14 11.48 13.00 0.67
CA PRO A 14 11.28 11.68 1.25
C PRO A 14 10.37 10.83 0.36
N THR A 15 10.81 9.63 -0.01
CA THR A 15 10.03 8.69 -0.82
C THR A 15 9.96 7.34 -0.11
N GLU A 16 8.76 6.80 0.06
CA GLU A 16 8.52 5.47 0.61
C GLU A 16 7.75 4.59 -0.38
N ILE A 17 7.84 3.26 -0.19
CA ILE A 17 6.94 2.32 -0.87
C ILE A 17 5.62 2.32 -0.11
N VAL A 18 4.52 2.48 -0.84
CA VAL A 18 3.18 2.51 -0.24
C VAL A 18 2.80 1.15 0.31
N ASP A 19 2.24 1.16 1.53
CA ASP A 19 1.54 0.04 2.14
C ASP A 19 0.06 0.43 2.31
N PRO A 20 -0.84 -0.06 1.44
CA PRO A 20 -2.27 0.26 1.53
C PRO A 20 -2.98 -0.46 2.68
N PHE A 21 -2.37 -1.48 3.28
CA PHE A 21 -2.93 -2.24 4.40
C PHE A 21 -2.53 -1.67 5.76
N ARG A 22 -1.63 -0.67 5.82
CA ARG A 22 -1.08 -0.05 7.05
C ARG A 22 -2.11 0.32 8.12
N ARG A 23 -3.36 0.58 7.75
CA ARG A 23 -4.47 0.94 8.66
C ARG A 23 -5.66 -0.02 8.61
N ILE A 24 -5.46 -1.22 8.09
CA ILE A 24 -6.49 -2.25 7.95
C ILE A 24 -6.13 -3.41 8.88
N GLN A 25 -7.08 -3.84 9.71
CA GLN A 25 -6.92 -5.05 10.51
C GLN A 25 -7.05 -6.27 9.60
N ILE A 26 -6.04 -7.13 9.60
CA ILE A 26 -6.00 -8.36 8.81
C ILE A 26 -6.10 -9.55 9.76
N ASP A 27 -7.03 -10.46 9.48
CA ASP A 27 -7.05 -11.76 10.13
C ASP A 27 -6.06 -12.69 9.43
N GLU A 28 -4.93 -12.96 10.09
CA GLU A 28 -3.86 -13.82 9.57
C GLU A 28 -4.26 -15.30 9.45
N ARG A 29 -5.40 -15.71 10.04
CA ARG A 29 -5.95 -17.06 9.83
C ARG A 29 -6.69 -17.17 8.50
N ALA A 30 -7.23 -16.07 8.01
CA ALA A 30 -7.96 -16.01 6.74
C ALA A 30 -7.05 -15.59 5.57
N PHE A 31 -6.02 -14.80 5.83
CA PHE A 31 -5.12 -14.26 4.81
C PHE A 31 -3.66 -14.53 5.12
N ASN A 32 -2.89 -14.94 4.11
CA ASN A 32 -1.44 -15.10 4.24
C ASN A 32 -0.74 -13.71 4.23
N PRO A 33 -0.08 -13.29 5.32
CA PRO A 33 0.58 -11.98 5.39
C PRO A 33 1.73 -11.82 4.38
N ALA A 34 2.44 -12.90 4.04
CA ALA A 34 3.54 -12.85 3.07
C ALA A 34 3.02 -12.49 1.68
N PHE A 35 1.90 -13.08 1.28
CA PHE A 35 1.26 -12.76 0.00
C PHE A 35 0.81 -11.30 -0.05
N LEU A 36 0.17 -10.80 1.02
CA LEU A 36 -0.27 -9.40 1.09
C LEU A 36 0.90 -8.42 0.99
N ASN A 37 2.03 -8.72 1.64
CA ASN A 37 3.25 -7.90 1.55
C ASN A 37 3.85 -7.88 0.14
N ASP A 38 3.80 -9.00 -0.58
CA ASP A 38 4.33 -9.10 -1.94
C ASP A 38 3.51 -8.27 -2.94
N ILE A 39 2.19 -8.20 -2.76
CA ILE A 39 1.28 -7.46 -3.65
C ILE A 39 0.92 -6.06 -3.16
N ALA A 40 1.40 -5.66 -1.98
CA ALA A 40 0.95 -4.45 -1.28
C ALA A 40 0.95 -3.20 -2.18
N PRO A 41 2.03 -2.85 -2.91
CA PRO A 41 2.02 -1.65 -3.75
C PRO A 41 1.00 -1.70 -4.90
N GLN A 42 0.71 -2.89 -5.44
CA GLN A 42 -0.25 -3.09 -6.53
C GLN A 42 -1.70 -3.01 -6.03
N ALA A 43 -1.94 -3.39 -4.78
CA ALA A 43 -3.27 -3.43 -4.18
C ALA A 43 -3.84 -2.03 -3.85
N ALA A 44 -3.06 -0.96 -3.98
CA ALA A 44 -3.46 0.39 -3.57
C ALA A 44 -4.81 0.85 -4.16
N VAL A 45 -5.04 0.59 -5.45
CA VAL A 45 -6.28 0.99 -6.13
C VAL A 45 -7.48 0.19 -5.62
N VAL A 46 -7.36 -1.14 -5.55
CA VAL A 46 -8.47 -2.00 -5.14
C VAL A 46 -8.83 -1.81 -3.67
N VAL A 47 -7.84 -1.58 -2.80
CA VAL A 47 -8.08 -1.22 -1.40
C VAL A 47 -8.86 0.09 -1.30
N GLY A 48 -8.47 1.11 -2.08
CA GLY A 48 -9.21 2.38 -2.13
C GLY A 48 -10.66 2.22 -2.60
N LEU A 49 -10.89 1.39 -3.63
CA LEU A 49 -12.25 1.08 -4.11
C LEU A 49 -13.08 0.34 -3.06
N ALA A 50 -12.48 -0.59 -2.31
CA ALA A 50 -13.17 -1.31 -1.25
C ALA A 50 -13.54 -0.42 -0.05
N LEU A 51 -12.70 0.58 0.25
CA LEU A 51 -12.95 1.55 1.32
C LEU A 51 -14.02 2.58 0.94
N ARG A 52 -14.17 2.88 -0.35
CA ARG A 52 -15.07 3.92 -0.85
C ARG A 52 -16.52 3.62 -0.47
N ARG A 53 -17.18 4.54 0.23
CA ARG A 53 -18.62 4.47 0.50
C ARG A 53 -19.40 5.43 -0.40
N PRO A 54 -20.64 5.09 -0.79
CA PRO A 54 -21.53 6.06 -1.44
C PRO A 54 -21.76 7.26 -0.50
N GLY A 55 -21.29 8.45 -0.90
CA GLY A 55 -21.50 9.69 -0.14
C GLY A 55 -20.31 10.20 0.69
N ASP A 56 -19.14 9.56 0.64
CA ASP A 56 -17.92 10.14 1.23
C ASP A 56 -17.56 11.45 0.49
N LYS A 57 -17.41 12.54 1.24
CA LYS A 57 -17.08 13.90 0.79
C LYS A 57 -15.91 14.44 1.60
#